data_AF-N2A2P8-F1
#
_entry.id   AF-N2A2P8-F1
#
_cell.length_a   1.000
_cell.length_b   1.000
_cell.length_c   1.000
_cell.angle_alpha   90.00
_cell.angle_beta   90.00
_cell.angle_gamma   90.00
#
_symmetry.space_group_name_H-M   'P 1'
#
loop_
_entity.id
_entity.type
_entity.pdbx_description
1 polymer ?
#
loop_
_entity_poly.entity_id
_entity_poly.type
_entity_poly.pdbx_seq_one_letter_code
_entity_poly.pdbx_strand_id
1 'polypeptide(L)' 'MRTLEFTRREMEYLIDNCNFSEREEMVFRLRCKKYTLEKIAEKIHVCYKTAYRDNKKVKEKIMKIL' A
#
# COMPACT_ATOMS: atom_id res chain seq x y z
N MET A 1 -2.29 12.43 1.80
CA MET A 1 -1.38 11.62 2.63
C MET A 1 0.01 11.65 2.01
N ARG A 2 0.98 12.34 2.62
CA ARG A 2 2.42 12.19 2.33
C ARG A 2 2.84 10.80 2.84
N THR A 3 2.29 9.74 2.24
CA THR A 3 2.74 8.36 2.51
C THR A 3 4.17 8.34 2.03
N LEU A 4 5.18 8.27 2.89
CA LEU A 4 6.49 7.72 2.51
C LEU A 4 7.50 7.53 3.64
N GLU A 5 7.16 7.81 4.90
CA GLU A 5 8.12 7.65 6.02
C GLU A 5 7.47 6.98 7.24
N PHE A 6 6.84 5.82 7.04
CA PHE A 6 6.50 4.95 8.16
C PHE A 6 7.77 4.26 8.64
N THR A 7 8.03 4.30 9.94
CA THR A 7 9.01 3.45 10.60
C THR A 7 8.62 1.98 10.44
N ARG A 8 9.57 1.08 10.68
CA ARG A 8 9.29 -0.37 10.65
C ARG A 8 8.13 -0.75 11.57
N ARG A 9 8.09 -0.20 12.79
CA ARG A 9 7.03 -0.48 13.77
C ARG A 9 5.67 -0.02 13.28
N GLU A 10 5.58 1.16 12.66
CA GLU A 10 4.32 1.66 12.09
C GLU A 10 3.87 0.81 10.90
N MET A 11 4.81 0.34 10.07
CA MET A 11 4.46 -0.57 8.97
C MET A 11 3.90 -1.90 9.50
N GLU A 12 4.55 -2.51 10.50
CA GLU A 12 4.08 -3.76 11.12
C GLU A 12 2.70 -3.56 11.75
N TYR A 13 2.49 -2.47 12.50
CA TYR A 13 1.19 -2.12 13.07
C TYR A 13 0.10 -1.98 12.00
N LEU A 14 0.36 -1.25 10.91
CA LEU A 14 -0.64 -1.07 9.84
C LEU A 14 -0.94 -2.38 9.11
N ILE A 15 0.05 -3.23 8.90
CA ILE A 15 -0.14 -4.53 8.24
C ILE A 15 -1.05 -5.43 9.09
N ASP A 16 -0.81 -5.47 10.41
CA ASP A 16 -1.58 -6.31 11.32
C ASP A 16 -3.01 -5.75 11.58
N ASN A 17 -3.21 -4.43 11.53
CA ASN A 17 -4.45 -3.79 11.98
C ASN A 17 -5.35 -3.26 10.85
N CYS A 18 -4.85 -3.02 9.63
CA CYS A 18 -5.67 -2.46 8.54
C CYS A 18 -6.46 -3.51 7.75
N ASN A 19 -6.35 -4.81 8.10
CA ASN A 19 -7.02 -5.91 7.40
C ASN A 19 -6.81 -5.86 5.88
N PHE A 20 -5.55 -5.78 5.45
CA PHE A 20 -5.19 -5.80 4.04
C PHE A 20 -5.40 -7.19 3.45
N SER A 21 -5.88 -7.26 2.21
CA SER A 21 -5.69 -8.45 1.38
C SER A 21 -4.22 -8.57 0.98
N GLU A 22 -3.78 -9.77 0.59
CA GLU A 22 -2.39 -10.01 0.18
C GLU A 22 -1.91 -9.00 -0.88
N ARG A 23 -2.76 -8.67 -1.86
CA ARG A 23 -2.45 -7.69 -2.90
C ARG A 23 -2.33 -6.27 -2.35
N GLU A 24 -3.22 -5.87 -1.44
CA GLU A 24 -3.17 -4.55 -0.80
C GLU A 24 -1.92 -4.40 0.06
N GLU A 25 -1.52 -5.47 0.78
CA GLU A 25 -0.28 -5.49 1.55
C GLU A 25 0.95 -5.36 0.64
N MET A 26 0.99 -6.08 -0.48
CA MET A 26 2.06 -5.95 -1.48
C MET A 26 2.16 -4.51 -2.00
N VAL A 27 1.02 -3.91 -2.36
CA VAL A 27 0.96 -2.50 -2.79
C VAL A 27 1.49 -1.60 -1.68
N PHE A 28 1.05 -1.76 -0.42
CA PHE A 28 1.51 -0.97 0.72
C PHE A 28 3.03 -1.07 0.92
N ARG A 29 3.58 -2.29 0.98
CA ARG A 29 5.03 -2.53 1.16
C ARG A 29 5.85 -1.90 0.03
N LEU A 30 5.40 -2.02 -1.22
CA LEU A 30 6.08 -1.41 -2.37
C LEU A 30 5.98 0.12 -2.35
N ARG A 31 4.84 0.67 -1.92
CA ARG A 31 4.68 2.10 -1.71
C ARG A 31 5.64 2.63 -0.65
N CYS A 32 5.83 1.93 0.48
CA CYS A 32 6.83 2.30 1.49
C CYS A 32 8.27 2.28 0.96
N LYS A 33 8.55 1.45 -0.05
CA LYS A 33 9.84 1.42 -0.77
C LYS A 33 10.00 2.50 -1.85
N LYS A 34 9.12 3.51 -1.90
CA LYS A 34 9.16 4.62 -2.87
C LYS A 34 8.94 4.20 -4.33
N TYR A 35 8.36 3.02 -4.59
CA TYR A 35 7.96 2.65 -5.94
C TYR A 35 6.74 3.46 -6.40
N THR A 36 6.75 3.84 -7.68
CA THR A 36 5.60 4.47 -8.35
C THR A 36 4.48 3.44 -8.59
N LEU A 37 3.27 3.91 -8.89
CA LEU A 37 2.16 3.00 -9.17
C LEU A 37 2.37 2.19 -10.45
N GLU A 38 3.03 2.78 -11.44
CA GLU A 38 3.47 2.11 -12.66
C GLU A 38 4.42 0.97 -12.31
N LYS A 39 5.44 1.23 -11.48
CA LYS A 39 6.40 0.18 -11.10
C LYS A 39 5.78 -0.92 -10.25
N ILE A 40 4.81 -0.56 -9.41
CA ILE A 40 4.03 -1.52 -8.63
C ILE A 40 3.19 -2.39 -9.56
N ALA A 41 2.49 -1.79 -10.53
CA ALA A 41 1.68 -2.50 -11.50
C ALA A 41 2.51 -3.53 -12.29
N GLU A 42 3.72 -3.15 -12.73
CA GLU A 42 4.68 -4.07 -13.35
C GLU A 42 5.07 -5.22 -12.40
N LYS A 43 5.43 -4.91 -11.15
CA LYS A 43 5.91 -5.90 -10.17
C LYS A 43 4.87 -6.91 -9.73
N ILE A 44 3.60 -6.51 -9.67
CA ILE A 44 2.50 -7.38 -9.25
C ILE A 44 1.70 -7.91 -10.44
N HIS A 45 2.19 -7.68 -11.68
CA HIS A 45 1.61 -8.15 -12.93
C HIS A 45 0.12 -7.77 -13.12
N VAL A 46 -0.21 -6.51 -12.84
CA VAL A 46 -1.56 -5.95 -13.06
C VAL A 46 -1.51 -4.68 -13.90
N CYS A 47 -2.65 -4.26 -14.45
CA CYS A 47 -2.72 -2.97 -15.12
C CYS A 47 -2.65 -1.81 -14.10
N TYR A 48 -2.18 -0.64 -14.57
CA TYR A 48 -2.08 0.57 -13.75
C TYR A 48 -3.38 0.89 -13.00
N LYS A 49 -4.53 0.76 -13.67
CA LYS A 49 -5.85 1.05 -13.09
C LYS A 49 -6.16 0.17 -11.88
N THR A 50 -5.73 -1.10 -11.90
CA THR A 50 -5.87 -2.02 -10.76
C THR A 50 -4.95 -1.61 -9.62
N ALA A 51 -3.67 -1.37 -9.89
CA ALA A 51 -2.73 -0.89 -8.86
C ALA A 51 -3.18 0.43 -8.22
N TYR A 52 -3.76 1.34 -9.01
CA TYR A 52 -4.35 2.59 -8.52
C TYR A 52 -5.53 2.35 -7.57
N ARG A 53 -6.46 1.45 -7.95
CA ARG A 53 -7.62 1.09 -7.10
C ARG A 53 -7.17 0.47 -5.78
N ASP A 54 -6.21 -0.44 -5.83
CA ASP A 54 -5.70 -1.11 -4.63
C ASP A 54 -4.98 -0.11 -3.72
N ASN A 55 -4.17 0.79 -4.28
CA ASN A 55 -3.54 1.87 -3.53
C ASN A 55 -4.57 2.83 -2.91
N LYS A 56 -5.69 3.10 -3.58
CA LYS A 56 -6.79 3.90 -3.01
C LYS A 56 -7.39 3.20 -1.79
N LYS A 57 -7.71 1.90 -1.89
CA LYS A 57 -8.24 1.11 -0.77
C LYS A 57 -7.27 1.04 0.41
N VAL A 58 -5.98 0.82 0.14
CA VAL A 58 -4.92 0.83 1.17
C VAL A 58 -4.95 2.15 1.94
N LYS A 59 -4.97 3.29 1.23
CA LYS A 59 -5.06 4.61 1.88
C LYS A 59 -6.34 4.77 2.70
N GLU A 60 -7.48 4.37 2.17
CA GLU A 60 -8.77 4.43 2.87
C GLU A 60 -8.77 3.59 4.15
N LYS A 61 -8.16 2.41 4.13
CA LYS A 61 -8.02 1.54 5.31
C LYS A 61 -7.09 2.16 6.37
N ILE A 62 -5.94 2.72 5.94
CA ILE A 62 -5.02 3.37 6.88
C ILE A 62 -5.67 4.60 7.54
N MET A 63 -6.39 5.42 6.77
CA MET A 63 -7.11 6.60 7.27
C MET A 63 -8.28 6.27 8.21
N LYS A 64 -8.67 5.00 8.37
CA LYS A 64 -9.65 4.57 9.37
C LYS A 64 -9.02 4.24 10.72
N ILE A 65 -7.72 3.95 10.73
CA ILE A 65 -6.96 3.56 11.92
C ILE A 65 -6.18 4.76 12.50
N LEU A 66 -5.78 5.70 11.63
CA LEU A 66 -5.18 6.99 12.01
C LEU A 66 -6.27 8.06 12.21
#